data_AF-Q2GQH5-F1
#
_entry.id   AF-Q2GQH5-F1
#
_cell.length_a   1.000
_cell.length_b   1.000
_cell.length_c   1.000
_cell.angle_alpha   90.00
_cell.angle_beta   90.00
_cell.angle_gamma   90.00
#
_symmetry.space_group_name_H-M   'P 1'
#
loop_
_entity.id
_entity.type
_entity.pdbx_description
1 polymer ?
#
loop_
_entity_poly.entity_id
_entity_poly.type
_entity_poly.pdbx_seq_one_letter_code
_entity_poly.pdbx_strand_id
1 'polypeptide(L)'
;MPSCIPNVTVQSGHVEVTQDSGPDPASQKIKRTSALNTRQLAELIKTIKTRSDESEGRLSKLKEEVAVLQHSQIGLLDGLDRLHLRQDNQDSLEERSAILNWLAPVDYSSQQRDFIRRRQEGTGKWLLESEEYQAWLSAQGKTLFCPGIPGAGKTSLASIVIDDLSSQFAKNTTINLAYIYCNFQRQNEQNVEGFLTNLLKQLVECQSSVKDLYEQHRTKRPSLHKISAIFHTVISISTRVFVVVDAIDECQESDGCRNKFLSELFDAQARYRINLLVTSRFIPDIVDRFRDAVTLEIRASSEDVERYIEGHLDRLRPFVQKKPPITARDHNRHIQFR
;
A
#
# COMPACT_ATOMS: atom_id res chain seq x y z
N MET A 1 -89.43 -18.45 -56.13
CA MET A 1 -90.43 -17.39 -56.36
C MET A 1 -89.80 -16.05 -56.01
N PRO A 2 -90.14 -14.94 -56.68
CA PRO A 2 -90.65 -14.81 -58.06
C PRO A 2 -89.71 -13.88 -58.90
N SER A 3 -89.56 -14.10 -60.22
CA SER A 3 -90.10 -13.28 -61.34
C SER A 3 -89.53 -11.85 -61.47
N CYS A 4 -89.25 -11.27 -62.65
CA CYS A 4 -89.67 -11.60 -64.02
C CYS A 4 -88.71 -11.04 -65.10
N ILE A 5 -88.83 -11.56 -66.33
CA ILE A 5 -88.00 -11.26 -67.53
C ILE A 5 -88.91 -10.65 -68.61
N PRO A 6 -88.60 -9.45 -69.15
CA PRO A 6 -88.04 -9.32 -70.51
C PRO A 6 -87.01 -8.15 -70.61
N ASN A 7 -86.43 -7.72 -71.76
CA ASN A 7 -86.74 -8.03 -73.16
C ASN A 7 -85.52 -7.99 -74.11
N VAL A 8 -85.63 -8.72 -75.21
CA VAL A 8 -84.77 -8.71 -76.42
C VAL A 8 -85.39 -7.69 -77.42
N THR A 9 -84.68 -7.06 -78.37
CA THR A 9 -84.71 -7.48 -79.80
C THR A 9 -83.76 -6.64 -80.68
N VAL A 10 -83.16 -7.35 -81.63
CA VAL A 10 -82.22 -6.98 -82.70
C VAL A 10 -82.84 -6.08 -83.78
N GLN A 11 -82.04 -5.20 -84.40
CA GLN A 11 -81.96 -4.88 -85.86
C GLN A 11 -81.33 -3.49 -86.06
N SER A 12 -80.65 -3.09 -87.14
CA SER A 12 -79.79 -3.71 -88.16
C SER A 12 -79.59 -2.63 -89.24
N GLY A 13 -78.34 -2.33 -89.63
CA GLY A 13 -78.02 -1.62 -90.87
C GLY A 13 -78.00 -0.09 -90.86
N HIS A 14 -76.83 0.49 -91.10
CA HIS A 14 -76.52 0.96 -92.46
C HIS A 14 -75.01 1.04 -92.70
N VAL A 15 -74.65 1.09 -93.99
CA VAL A 15 -73.27 1.04 -94.50
C VAL A 15 -72.67 2.45 -94.52
N GLU A 16 -71.40 2.56 -94.15
CA GLU A 16 -70.56 3.66 -94.63
C GLU A 16 -69.22 3.10 -95.14
N VAL A 17 -68.88 3.47 -96.38
CA VAL A 17 -67.65 3.06 -97.08
C VAL A 17 -66.59 4.13 -96.83
N THR A 18 -65.36 3.76 -96.46
CA THR A 18 -64.15 4.42 -97.00
C THR A 18 -62.85 3.68 -96.68
N GLN A 19 -62.13 3.39 -97.77
CA GLN A 19 -60.68 3.52 -97.96
C GLN A 19 -59.65 2.75 -97.09
N ASP A 20 -58.83 2.01 -97.85
CA ASP A 20 -57.54 1.43 -97.49
C ASP A 20 -56.56 2.46 -96.87
N SER A 21 -55.82 2.01 -95.84
CA SER A 21 -54.52 2.58 -95.51
C SER A 21 -53.64 1.54 -94.81
N GLY A 22 -52.52 1.20 -95.45
CA GLY A 22 -51.42 0.49 -94.80
C GLY A 22 -50.93 1.25 -93.56
N PRO A 23 -50.29 0.56 -92.59
CA PRO A 23 -50.07 1.09 -91.25
C PRO A 23 -49.32 2.42 -91.26
N ASP A 24 -49.98 3.47 -90.75
CA ASP A 24 -49.49 4.85 -90.71
C ASP A 24 -47.99 4.92 -90.30
N PRO A 25 -47.12 5.48 -91.17
CA PRO A 25 -45.70 5.64 -90.88
C PRO A 25 -45.41 6.39 -89.58
N ALA A 26 -46.25 7.34 -89.17
CA ALA A 26 -46.09 8.06 -87.91
C ALA A 26 -46.36 7.13 -86.71
N SER A 27 -47.45 6.37 -86.73
CA SER A 27 -47.79 5.38 -85.70
C SER A 27 -46.73 4.28 -85.54
N GLN A 28 -46.16 3.77 -86.64
CA GLN A 28 -45.02 2.83 -86.56
C GLN A 28 -43.76 3.47 -85.97
N LYS A 29 -43.45 4.72 -86.34
CA LYS A 29 -42.31 5.47 -85.81
C LYS A 29 -42.46 5.69 -84.30
N ILE A 30 -43.64 6.12 -83.84
CA ILE A 30 -43.98 6.29 -82.42
C ILE A 30 -43.79 4.97 -81.65
N LYS A 31 -44.29 3.83 -82.15
CA LYS A 31 -44.09 2.51 -81.51
C LYS A 31 -42.61 2.11 -81.42
N ARG A 32 -41.80 2.40 -82.44
CA ARG A 32 -40.35 2.14 -82.40
C ARG A 32 -39.65 3.04 -81.37
N THR A 33 -39.97 4.33 -81.33
CA THR A 33 -39.42 5.26 -80.34
C THR A 33 -39.85 4.90 -78.92
N SER A 34 -41.11 4.51 -78.70
CA SER A 34 -41.58 4.10 -77.37
C SER A 34 -40.85 2.85 -76.88
N ALA A 35 -40.69 1.84 -77.73
CA ALA A 35 -39.95 0.63 -77.38
C ALA A 35 -38.45 0.90 -77.11
N LEU A 36 -37.84 1.84 -77.84
CA LEU A 36 -36.47 2.29 -77.59
C LEU A 36 -36.37 3.01 -76.23
N ASN A 37 -37.29 3.93 -75.93
CA ASN A 37 -37.34 4.64 -74.65
C ASN A 37 -37.57 3.67 -73.48
N THR A 38 -38.41 2.64 -73.64
CA THR A 38 -38.61 1.61 -72.60
C THR A 38 -37.34 0.80 -72.34
N ARG A 39 -36.56 0.47 -73.38
CA ARG A 39 -35.26 -0.19 -73.23
C ARG A 39 -34.24 0.69 -72.52
N GLN A 40 -34.12 1.95 -72.93
CA GLN A 40 -33.23 2.94 -72.29
C GLN A 40 -33.60 3.15 -70.82
N LEU A 41 -34.91 3.22 -70.49
CA LEU A 41 -35.37 3.35 -69.12
C LEU A 41 -35.01 2.12 -68.27
N ALA A 42 -35.17 0.91 -68.82
CA ALA A 42 -34.77 -0.34 -68.13
C ALA A 42 -33.26 -0.42 -67.89
N GLU A 43 -32.44 0.05 -68.85
CA GLU A 43 -30.98 0.11 -68.75
C GLU A 43 -30.51 1.15 -67.71
N LEU A 44 -31.16 2.31 -67.66
CA LEU A 44 -30.95 3.31 -66.61
C LEU A 44 -31.32 2.78 -65.22
N ILE A 45 -32.49 2.14 -65.07
CA ILE A 45 -32.91 1.52 -63.80
C ILE A 45 -31.91 0.45 -63.35
N LYS A 46 -31.40 -0.38 -64.27
CA LYS A 46 -30.38 -1.39 -63.97
C LYS A 46 -29.07 -0.73 -63.49
N THR A 47 -28.63 0.33 -64.17
CA THR A 47 -27.40 1.07 -63.83
C THR A 47 -27.50 1.79 -62.47
N ILE A 48 -28.68 2.34 -62.15
CA ILE A 48 -28.96 2.96 -60.86
C ILE A 48 -28.94 1.89 -59.75
N LYS A 49 -29.54 0.72 -59.97
CA LYS A 49 -29.50 -0.39 -59.02
C LYS A 49 -28.08 -0.85 -58.73
N THR A 50 -27.27 -1.18 -59.73
CA THR A 50 -25.89 -1.64 -59.48
C THR A 50 -25.05 -0.58 -58.76
N ARG A 51 -25.23 0.72 -59.06
CA ARG A 51 -24.59 1.80 -58.30
C ARG A 51 -25.10 1.92 -56.86
N SER A 52 -26.37 1.64 -56.61
CA SER A 52 -26.94 1.59 -55.26
C SER A 52 -26.33 0.44 -54.46
N ASP A 53 -26.30 -0.76 -55.03
CA ASP A 53 -25.75 -1.97 -54.40
C ASP A 53 -24.24 -1.81 -54.09
N GLU A 54 -23.46 -1.23 -55.03
CA GLU A 54 -22.05 -0.87 -54.80
C GLU A 54 -21.88 0.18 -53.69
N SER A 55 -22.81 1.12 -53.56
CA SER A 55 -22.77 2.17 -52.54
C SER A 55 -23.12 1.62 -51.16
N GLU A 56 -24.09 0.71 -51.07
CA GLU A 56 -24.42 -0.01 -49.83
C GLU A 56 -23.26 -0.91 -49.38
N GLY A 57 -22.63 -1.64 -50.31
CA GLY A 57 -21.44 -2.45 -50.02
C GLY A 57 -20.21 -1.64 -49.58
N ARG A 58 -20.07 -0.39 -50.06
CA ARG A 58 -19.07 0.55 -49.54
C ARG A 58 -19.43 1.06 -48.15
N LEU A 59 -20.71 1.36 -47.91
CA LEU A 59 -21.20 1.88 -46.63
C LEU A 59 -21.11 0.83 -45.51
N SER A 60 -21.37 -0.45 -45.80
CA SER A 60 -21.20 -1.54 -44.83
C SER A 60 -19.73 -1.69 -44.41
N LYS A 61 -18.80 -1.70 -45.37
CA LYS A 61 -17.36 -1.78 -45.08
C LYS A 61 -16.87 -0.58 -44.25
N LEU A 62 -17.31 0.63 -44.58
CA LEU A 62 -17.02 1.84 -43.79
C LEU A 62 -17.54 1.76 -42.35
N LYS A 63 -18.74 1.19 -42.13
CA LYS A 63 -19.28 0.97 -40.78
C LYS A 63 -18.41 0.01 -39.95
N GLU A 64 -17.90 -1.04 -40.57
CA GLU A 64 -17.06 -2.03 -39.89
C GLU A 64 -15.67 -1.46 -39.54
N GLU A 65 -15.05 -0.71 -40.45
CA GLU A 65 -13.82 0.04 -40.17
C GLU A 65 -14.01 1.06 -39.03
N VAL A 66 -15.13 1.79 -39.00
CA VAL A 66 -15.48 2.71 -37.90
C VAL A 66 -15.70 1.97 -36.58
N ALA A 67 -16.34 0.80 -36.58
CA ALA A 67 -16.55 0.00 -35.37
C ALA A 67 -15.23 -0.50 -34.77
N VAL A 68 -14.26 -0.90 -35.61
CA VAL A 68 -12.91 -1.27 -35.16
C VAL A 68 -12.17 -0.07 -34.55
N LEU A 69 -12.26 1.11 -35.19
CA LEU A 69 -11.67 2.34 -34.65
C LEU A 69 -12.29 2.73 -33.30
N GLN A 70 -13.61 2.59 -33.12
CA GLN A 70 -14.29 2.85 -31.84
C GLN A 70 -13.80 1.91 -30.72
N HIS A 71 -13.64 0.61 -31.00
CA HIS A 71 -13.10 -0.32 -30.01
C HIS A 71 -11.64 0.02 -29.62
N SER A 72 -10.82 0.39 -30.61
CA SER A 72 -9.45 0.86 -30.39
C SER A 72 -9.42 2.12 -29.50
N GLN A 73 -10.31 3.08 -29.76
CA GLN A 73 -10.42 4.31 -28.98
C GLN A 73 -10.82 4.05 -27.52
N ILE A 74 -11.74 3.12 -27.26
CA ILE A 74 -12.12 2.72 -25.89
C ILE A 74 -10.93 2.08 -25.15
N GLY A 75 -10.18 1.20 -25.84
CA GLY A 75 -8.98 0.59 -25.26
C GLY A 75 -7.87 1.60 -24.95
N LEU A 76 -7.71 2.64 -25.78
CA LEU A 76 -6.77 3.73 -25.52
C LEU A 76 -7.19 4.62 -24.34
N LEU A 77 -8.50 4.85 -24.15
CA LEU A 77 -9.02 5.60 -23.00
C LEU A 77 -8.79 4.84 -21.69
N ASP A 78 -9.13 3.55 -21.61
CA ASP A 78 -8.83 2.70 -20.44
C ASP A 78 -7.31 2.64 -20.17
N GLY A 79 -6.49 2.59 -21.22
CA GLY A 79 -5.03 2.67 -21.11
C GLY A 79 -4.53 4.00 -20.52
N LEU A 80 -5.10 5.13 -20.95
CA LEU A 80 -4.79 6.47 -20.43
C LEU A 80 -5.22 6.63 -18.96
N ASP A 81 -6.44 6.21 -18.62
CA ASP A 81 -6.94 6.29 -17.24
C ASP A 81 -6.09 5.46 -16.28
N ARG A 82 -5.63 4.26 -16.69
CA ARG A 82 -4.65 3.45 -15.92
C ARG A 82 -3.30 4.13 -15.78
N LEU A 83 -2.86 4.93 -16.75
CA LEU A 83 -1.60 5.66 -16.68
C LEU A 83 -1.71 6.86 -15.75
N HIS A 84 -2.77 7.67 -15.86
CA HIS A 84 -3.04 8.76 -14.91
C HIS A 84 -3.15 8.24 -13.47
N LEU A 85 -3.93 7.18 -13.23
CA LEU A 85 -4.03 6.56 -11.91
C LEU A 85 -2.69 6.06 -11.36
N ARG A 86 -1.78 5.57 -12.20
CA ARG A 86 -0.44 5.18 -11.75
C ARG A 86 0.43 6.39 -11.42
N GLN A 87 0.34 7.44 -12.23
CA GLN A 87 1.12 8.65 -12.05
C GLN A 87 0.68 9.42 -10.80
N ASP A 88 -0.63 9.64 -10.61
CA ASP A 88 -1.19 10.27 -9.40
C ASP A 88 -0.79 9.51 -8.12
N ASN A 89 -0.81 8.18 -8.16
CA ASN A 89 -0.35 7.34 -7.04
C ASN A 89 1.17 7.47 -6.82
N GLN A 90 1.97 7.54 -7.87
CA GLN A 90 3.42 7.70 -7.75
C GLN A 90 3.77 9.09 -7.18
N ASP A 91 3.19 10.16 -7.72
CA ASP A 91 3.40 11.54 -7.26
C ASP A 91 3.00 11.68 -5.78
N SER A 92 1.88 11.04 -5.36
CA SER A 92 1.44 10.97 -3.96
C SER A 92 2.41 10.20 -3.05
N LEU A 93 2.99 9.10 -3.53
CA LEU A 93 4.00 8.34 -2.79
C LEU A 93 5.33 9.11 -2.67
N GLU A 94 5.74 9.82 -3.71
CA GLU A 94 6.94 10.67 -3.71
C GLU A 94 6.77 11.87 -2.77
N GLU A 95 5.61 12.54 -2.80
CA GLU A 95 5.26 13.60 -1.84
C GLU A 95 5.29 13.06 -0.40
N ARG A 96 4.64 11.93 -0.14
CA ARG A 96 4.62 11.29 1.20
C ARG A 96 6.02 10.90 1.67
N SER A 97 6.86 10.38 0.79
CA SER A 97 8.26 10.06 1.10
C SER A 97 9.06 11.32 1.47
N ALA A 98 8.90 12.41 0.72
CA ALA A 98 9.54 13.69 1.02
C ALA A 98 9.08 14.26 2.38
N ILE A 99 7.79 14.14 2.69
CA ILE A 99 7.18 14.52 3.98
C ILE A 99 7.81 13.73 5.15
N LEU A 100 7.85 12.40 5.06
CA LEU A 100 8.34 11.53 6.14
C LEU A 100 9.86 11.69 6.37
N ASN A 101 10.63 11.90 5.30
CA ASN A 101 12.07 12.18 5.38
C ASN A 101 12.37 13.58 5.95
N TRP A 102 11.54 14.58 5.66
CA TRP A 102 11.61 15.90 6.29
C TRP A 102 11.32 15.84 7.81
N LEU A 103 10.35 15.01 8.21
CA LEU A 103 9.94 14.86 9.60
C LEU A 103 11.03 14.18 10.45
N ALA A 104 11.59 13.07 9.98
CA ALA A 104 12.78 12.46 10.59
C ALA A 104 13.67 11.76 9.54
N PRO A 105 14.97 12.12 9.45
CA PRO A 105 15.89 11.52 8.49
C PRO A 105 16.40 10.14 8.93
N VAL A 106 16.21 9.75 10.18
CA VAL A 106 16.59 8.43 10.68
C VAL A 106 15.60 7.39 10.14
N ASP A 107 16.14 6.25 9.72
CA ASP A 107 15.36 5.07 9.36
C ASP A 107 15.61 3.95 10.39
N TYR A 108 14.67 3.80 11.31
CA TYR A 108 14.66 2.68 12.24
C TYR A 108 14.18 1.38 11.58
N SER A 109 13.44 1.43 10.47
CA SER A 109 12.99 0.23 9.76
C SER A 109 14.17 -0.54 9.14
N SER A 110 15.19 0.16 8.63
CA SER A 110 16.44 -0.48 8.18
C SER A 110 17.18 -1.15 9.33
N GLN A 111 17.24 -0.52 10.50
CA GLN A 111 17.87 -1.09 11.69
C GLN A 111 17.11 -2.33 12.17
N GLN A 112 15.78 -2.28 12.23
CA GLN A 112 14.93 -3.44 12.55
C GLN A 112 15.17 -4.61 11.60
N ARG A 113 15.17 -4.37 10.28
CA ARG A 113 15.48 -5.40 9.27
C ARG A 113 16.87 -6.01 9.49
N ASP A 114 17.87 -5.19 9.79
CA ASP A 114 19.23 -5.65 10.03
C ASP A 114 19.38 -6.48 11.33
N PHE A 115 18.71 -6.08 12.41
CA PHE A 115 18.72 -6.84 13.67
C PHE A 115 18.02 -8.18 13.52
N ILE A 116 16.83 -8.22 12.88
CA ILE A 116 16.11 -9.46 12.60
C ILE A 116 16.89 -10.36 11.64
N ARG A 117 17.54 -9.81 10.60
CA ARG A 117 18.39 -10.60 9.70
C ARG A 117 19.63 -11.21 10.37
N ARG A 118 20.11 -10.62 11.47
CA ARG A 118 21.23 -11.13 12.29
C ARG A 118 20.76 -12.03 13.44
N ARG A 119 19.46 -12.13 13.70
CA ARG A 119 18.88 -13.02 14.71
C ARG A 119 19.18 -14.47 14.33
N GLN A 120 19.65 -15.26 15.29
CA GLN A 120 19.63 -16.70 15.15
C GLN A 120 18.21 -17.22 15.37
N GLU A 121 17.70 -18.02 14.45
CA GLU A 121 16.35 -18.58 14.60
C GLU A 121 16.23 -19.43 15.89
N GLY A 122 15.12 -19.24 16.60
CA GLY A 122 14.84 -19.96 17.84
C GLY A 122 15.42 -19.36 19.13
N THR A 123 16.15 -18.24 19.09
CA THR A 123 16.53 -17.50 20.32
C THR A 123 15.46 -16.50 20.74
N GLY A 124 15.47 -16.07 22.01
CA GLY A 124 14.62 -15.01 22.55
C GLY A 124 13.16 -15.38 22.79
N LYS A 125 12.74 -16.62 22.47
CA LYS A 125 11.37 -17.12 22.72
C LYS A 125 10.94 -16.98 24.18
N TRP A 126 11.87 -17.25 25.10
CA TRP A 126 11.63 -17.17 26.55
C TRP A 126 11.07 -15.81 27.00
N LEU A 127 11.41 -14.71 26.32
CA LEU A 127 10.88 -13.39 26.64
C LEU A 127 9.44 -13.26 26.18
N LEU A 128 9.11 -13.72 24.97
CA LEU A 128 7.73 -13.73 24.46
C LEU A 128 6.83 -14.70 25.25
N GLU A 129 7.39 -15.76 25.80
CA GLU A 129 6.69 -16.75 26.62
C GLU A 129 6.59 -16.36 28.12
N SER A 130 7.24 -15.27 28.54
CA SER A 130 7.23 -14.81 29.94
C SER A 130 5.87 -14.25 30.39
N GLU A 131 5.55 -14.45 31.67
CA GLU A 131 4.31 -13.93 32.28
C GLU A 131 4.28 -12.39 32.23
N GLU A 132 5.42 -11.75 32.42
CA GLU A 132 5.60 -10.29 32.37
C GLU A 132 5.29 -9.73 30.98
N TYR A 133 5.79 -10.37 29.92
CA TYR A 133 5.48 -9.97 28.55
C TYR A 133 4.01 -10.20 28.21
N GLN A 134 3.45 -11.37 28.55
CA GLN A 134 2.04 -11.68 28.27
C GLN A 134 1.06 -10.79 29.06
N ALA A 135 1.39 -10.44 30.30
CA ALA A 135 0.62 -9.47 31.10
C ALA A 135 0.70 -8.06 30.49
N TRP A 136 1.88 -7.62 30.02
CA TRP A 136 2.05 -6.35 29.32
C TRP A 136 1.34 -6.32 27.97
N LEU A 137 1.41 -7.42 27.20
CA LEU A 137 0.79 -7.55 25.88
C LEU A 137 -0.74 -7.58 25.97
N SER A 138 -1.32 -8.17 27.01
CA SER A 138 -2.78 -8.20 27.22
C SER A 138 -3.35 -6.91 27.82
N ALA A 139 -2.63 -6.25 28.74
CA ALA A 139 -3.12 -5.04 29.42
C ALA A 139 -2.80 -3.73 28.68
N GLN A 140 -3.76 -2.80 28.61
CA GLN A 140 -3.55 -1.47 28.04
C GLN A 140 -2.87 -0.51 29.03
N GLY A 141 -2.05 0.42 28.52
CA GLY A 141 -1.48 1.49 29.36
C GLY A 141 -0.39 1.01 30.33
N LYS A 142 0.32 -0.07 30.00
CA LYS A 142 1.36 -0.68 30.86
C LYS A 142 2.77 -0.45 30.35
N THR A 143 3.71 -0.45 31.29
CA THR A 143 5.15 -0.37 31.00
C THR A 143 5.83 -1.66 31.41
N LEU A 144 6.62 -2.21 30.50
CA LEU A 144 7.52 -3.34 30.72
C LEU A 144 8.96 -2.81 30.61
N PHE A 145 9.67 -2.81 31.74
CA PHE A 145 11.06 -2.37 31.81
C PHE A 145 11.98 -3.59 31.76
N CYS A 146 12.95 -3.57 30.84
CA CYS A 146 13.81 -4.72 30.56
C CYS A 146 15.29 -4.37 30.81
N PRO A 147 15.74 -4.32 32.08
CA PRO A 147 17.12 -4.09 32.41
C PRO A 147 17.97 -5.34 32.10
N GLY A 148 19.23 -5.14 31.74
CA GLY A 148 20.16 -6.25 31.52
C GLY A 148 21.60 -5.79 31.36
N ILE A 149 22.55 -6.68 31.62
CA ILE A 149 23.99 -6.36 31.50
C ILE A 149 24.39 -6.04 30.04
N PRO A 150 25.51 -5.35 29.80
CA PRO A 150 26.10 -5.23 28.46
C PRO A 150 26.33 -6.62 27.85
N GLY A 151 26.00 -6.79 26.56
CA GLY A 151 26.13 -8.07 25.87
C GLY A 151 25.00 -9.08 26.09
N ALA A 152 24.04 -8.84 26.99
CA ALA A 152 22.93 -9.77 27.27
C ALA A 152 21.86 -9.91 26.14
N GLY A 153 22.09 -9.33 24.95
CA GLY A 153 21.17 -9.45 23.82
C GLY A 153 19.96 -8.50 23.82
N LYS A 154 19.97 -7.42 24.63
CA LYS A 154 18.85 -6.46 24.74
C LYS A 154 18.26 -6.02 23.40
N THR A 155 19.09 -5.47 22.52
CA THR A 155 18.69 -5.01 21.17
C THR A 155 18.12 -6.14 20.31
N SER A 156 18.69 -7.35 20.40
CA SER A 156 18.15 -8.52 19.71
C SER A 156 16.74 -8.86 20.21
N LEU A 157 16.52 -8.87 21.54
CA LEU A 157 15.21 -9.14 22.13
C LEU A 157 14.19 -8.01 21.84
N ALA A 158 14.61 -6.75 21.87
CA ALA A 158 13.78 -5.62 21.45
C ALA A 158 13.34 -5.78 19.98
N SER A 159 14.24 -6.19 19.09
CA SER A 159 13.89 -6.46 17.69
C SER A 159 12.87 -7.60 17.57
N ILE A 160 12.98 -8.65 18.41
CA ILE A 160 12.05 -9.79 18.44
C ILE A 160 10.66 -9.37 18.89
N VAL A 161 10.55 -8.49 19.91
CA VAL A 161 9.26 -7.94 20.32
C VAL A 161 8.64 -7.08 19.21
N ILE A 162 9.44 -6.25 18.52
CA ILE A 162 8.93 -5.44 17.39
C ILE A 162 8.44 -6.34 16.24
N ASP A 163 9.13 -7.45 15.97
CA ASP A 163 8.77 -8.46 14.96
C ASP A 163 7.48 -9.22 15.32
N ASP A 164 7.33 -9.61 16.58
CA ASP A 164 6.12 -10.24 17.15
C ASP A 164 4.90 -9.29 17.09
N LEU A 165 5.03 -8.08 17.61
CA LEU A 165 3.96 -7.06 17.59
C LEU A 165 3.55 -6.69 16.17
N SER A 166 4.53 -6.49 15.27
CA SER A 166 4.29 -6.23 13.86
C SER A 166 3.50 -7.37 13.22
N SER A 167 3.89 -8.62 13.46
CA SER A 167 3.23 -9.81 12.92
C SER A 167 1.82 -10.01 13.48
N GLN A 168 1.63 -9.83 14.79
CA GLN A 168 0.37 -10.01 15.50
C GLN A 168 -0.68 -8.95 15.10
N PHE A 169 -0.24 -7.70 14.89
CA PHE A 169 -1.13 -6.58 14.60
C PHE A 169 -1.12 -6.10 13.14
N ALA A 170 -0.42 -6.78 12.22
CA ALA A 170 -0.29 -6.42 10.80
C ALA A 170 -1.61 -6.09 10.06
N LYS A 171 -2.73 -6.66 10.49
CA LYS A 171 -4.07 -6.45 9.90
C LYS A 171 -4.95 -5.48 10.68
N ASN A 172 -4.50 -4.96 11.83
CA ASN A 172 -5.28 -4.09 12.69
C ASN A 172 -4.87 -2.63 12.49
N THR A 173 -5.65 -1.88 11.70
CA THR A 173 -5.40 -0.47 11.38
C THR A 173 -5.66 0.50 12.55
N THR A 174 -6.13 0.02 13.70
CA THR A 174 -6.43 0.84 14.88
C THR A 174 -5.38 0.73 15.99
N ILE A 175 -4.50 -0.27 15.90
CA ILE A 175 -3.37 -0.48 16.81
C ILE A 175 -2.10 -0.08 16.08
N ASN A 176 -1.37 0.88 16.63
CA ASN A 176 -0.12 1.36 16.03
C ASN A 176 1.10 0.87 16.81
N LEU A 177 2.21 0.68 16.10
CA LEU A 177 3.52 0.31 16.64
C LEU A 177 4.55 1.33 16.20
N ALA A 178 5.35 1.84 17.13
CA ALA A 178 6.52 2.65 16.86
C ALA A 178 7.69 2.21 17.74
N TYR A 179 8.92 2.44 17.27
CA TYR A 179 10.11 2.02 17.99
C TYR A 179 11.30 2.95 17.78
N ILE A 180 12.23 2.93 18.74
CA ILE A 180 13.45 3.72 18.76
C ILE A 180 14.60 2.81 19.15
N TYR A 181 15.68 2.88 18.38
CA TYR A 181 16.98 2.36 18.79
C TYR A 181 17.86 3.55 19.24
N CYS A 182 18.10 3.67 20.54
CA CYS A 182 19.10 4.60 21.08
C CYS A 182 20.51 4.10 20.70
N ASN A 183 21.45 5.02 20.47
CA ASN A 183 22.79 4.66 20.00
C ASN A 183 23.80 5.73 20.40
N PHE A 184 24.73 5.37 21.28
CA PHE A 184 25.74 6.29 21.82
C PHE A 184 26.65 6.93 20.76
N GLN A 185 26.74 6.36 19.55
CA GLN A 185 27.55 6.92 18.45
C GLN A 185 26.83 8.04 17.69
N ARG A 186 25.51 8.19 17.86
CA ARG A 186 24.66 9.17 17.15
C ARG A 186 24.09 10.24 18.07
N GLN A 187 24.75 10.52 19.21
CA GLN A 187 24.28 11.46 20.25
C GLN A 187 23.89 12.84 19.68
N ASN A 188 24.66 13.40 18.76
CA ASN A 188 24.37 14.69 18.10
C ASN A 188 23.07 14.70 17.27
N GLU A 189 22.56 13.52 16.90
CA GLU A 189 21.31 13.32 16.15
C GLU A 189 20.14 12.90 17.05
N GLN A 190 20.41 12.58 18.33
CA GLN A 190 19.48 11.97 19.28
C GLN A 190 19.04 12.96 20.37
N ASN A 191 18.23 13.93 19.96
CA ASN A 191 17.54 14.86 20.87
C ASN A 191 16.03 14.53 20.99
N VAL A 192 15.35 15.14 21.98
CA VAL A 192 13.92 14.90 22.27
C VAL A 192 13.04 15.12 21.04
N GLU A 193 13.28 16.20 20.30
CA GLU A 193 12.55 16.52 19.07
C GLU A 193 12.73 15.43 18.01
N GLY A 194 13.96 14.94 17.84
CA GLY A 194 14.29 13.84 16.93
C GLY A 194 13.64 12.52 17.32
N PHE A 195 13.56 12.19 18.61
CA PHE A 195 12.86 10.98 19.05
C PHE A 195 11.36 11.08 18.79
N LEU A 196 10.72 12.19 19.16
CA LEU A 196 9.28 12.38 18.93
C LEU A 196 8.93 12.46 17.44
N THR A 197 9.75 13.10 16.60
CA THR A 197 9.49 13.09 15.14
C THR A 197 9.72 11.71 14.51
N ASN A 198 10.63 10.89 15.04
CA ASN A 198 10.78 9.49 14.61
C ASN A 198 9.59 8.61 15.02
N LEU A 199 9.00 8.81 16.21
CA LEU A 199 7.77 8.13 16.59
C LEU A 199 6.62 8.58 15.69
N LEU A 200 6.44 9.89 15.48
CA LEU A 200 5.43 10.44 14.58
C LEU A 200 5.55 9.90 13.15
N LYS A 201 6.77 9.80 12.60
CA LYS A 201 7.03 9.22 11.27
C LYS A 201 6.42 7.82 11.16
N GLN A 202 6.70 6.95 12.12
CA GLN A 202 6.18 5.57 12.14
C GLN A 202 4.66 5.52 12.37
N LEU A 203 4.12 6.33 13.29
CA LEU A 203 2.69 6.37 13.58
C LEU A 203 1.85 6.94 12.43
N VAL A 204 2.45 7.81 11.58
CA VAL A 204 1.76 8.43 10.42
C VAL A 204 2.13 7.79 9.08
N GLU A 205 3.06 6.83 9.04
CA GLU A 205 3.08 5.83 7.96
C GLU A 205 1.75 5.04 7.88
N CYS A 206 0.95 5.05 8.96
CA CYS A 206 -0.41 4.50 9.00
C CYS A 206 -1.55 5.52 8.77
N GLN A 207 -1.30 6.83 8.63
CA GLN A 207 -2.36 7.87 8.57
C GLN A 207 -2.10 9.00 7.55
N SER A 208 -3.15 9.79 7.23
CA SER A 208 -3.10 10.91 6.27
C SER A 208 -2.78 12.28 6.87
N SER A 209 -2.68 12.38 8.20
CA SER A 209 -2.74 13.63 8.98
C SER A 209 -1.50 14.53 8.99
N VAL A 210 -0.40 14.15 8.30
CA VAL A 210 0.85 14.94 8.29
C VAL A 210 1.05 15.79 7.03
N LYS A 211 0.17 15.69 6.01
CA LYS A 211 0.26 16.57 4.83
C LYS A 211 0.13 18.05 5.20
N ASP A 212 -0.90 18.40 5.98
CA ASP A 212 -1.13 19.77 6.49
C ASP A 212 0.06 20.32 7.29
N LEU A 213 0.75 19.46 8.05
CA LEU A 213 1.93 19.83 8.83
C LEU A 213 3.10 20.22 7.92
N TYR A 214 3.36 19.41 6.89
CA TYR A 214 4.42 19.66 5.92
C TYR A 214 4.18 20.96 5.14
N GLU A 215 2.96 21.17 4.66
CA GLU A 215 2.60 22.39 3.92
C GLU A 215 2.82 23.66 4.77
N GLN A 216 2.48 23.61 6.07
CA GLN A 216 2.67 24.73 7.00
C GLN A 216 4.14 24.97 7.42
N HIS A 217 5.01 23.94 7.36
CA HIS A 217 6.36 24.00 7.96
C HIS A 217 7.50 23.60 7.01
N ARG A 218 7.24 23.47 5.71
CA ARG A 218 8.19 23.07 4.66
C ARG A 218 9.57 23.73 4.74
N THR A 219 9.65 24.98 5.22
CA THR A 219 10.89 25.77 5.31
C THR A 219 11.50 25.88 6.71
N LYS A 220 10.83 25.43 7.77
CA LYS A 220 11.31 25.52 9.17
C LYS A 220 10.86 24.33 10.01
N ARG A 221 11.81 23.66 10.67
CA ARG A 221 11.51 22.54 11.59
C ARG A 221 10.49 23.00 12.67
N PRO A 222 9.42 22.24 12.94
CA PRO A 222 8.47 22.59 14.01
C PRO A 222 9.14 22.59 15.38
N SER A 223 8.64 23.39 16.32
CA SER A 223 9.13 23.39 17.70
C SER A 223 8.64 22.15 18.47
N LEU A 224 9.40 21.72 19.50
CA LEU A 224 9.04 20.63 20.40
C LEU A 224 7.57 20.64 20.86
N HIS A 225 7.02 21.80 21.25
CA HIS A 225 5.63 21.91 21.68
C HIS A 225 4.61 21.54 20.57
N LYS A 226 4.88 21.92 19.31
CA LYS A 226 4.04 21.52 18.17
C LYS A 226 4.20 20.03 17.87
N ILE A 227 5.43 19.51 17.92
CA ILE A 227 5.72 18.08 17.72
C ILE A 227 4.96 17.24 18.76
N SER A 228 5.04 17.61 20.04
CA SER A 228 4.27 17.03 21.14
C SER A 228 2.77 17.08 20.88
N ALA A 229 2.19 18.25 20.58
CA ALA A 229 0.75 18.39 20.33
C ALA A 229 0.25 17.50 19.17
N ILE A 230 1.04 17.32 18.12
CA ILE A 230 0.72 16.44 16.98
C ILE A 230 0.88 14.97 17.38
N PHE A 231 1.90 14.62 18.17
CA PHE A 231 2.06 13.28 18.73
C PHE A 231 0.85 12.89 19.58
N HIS A 232 0.41 13.75 20.51
CA HIS A 232 -0.83 13.59 21.28
C HIS A 232 -2.08 13.47 20.40
N THR A 233 -2.13 14.18 19.26
CA THR A 233 -3.26 14.10 18.31
C THR A 233 -3.28 12.73 17.62
N VAL A 234 -2.16 12.27 17.05
CA VAL A 234 -2.06 10.98 16.33
C VAL A 234 -2.34 9.78 17.23
N ILE A 235 -1.78 9.77 18.46
CA ILE A 235 -2.03 8.68 19.42
C ILE A 235 -3.47 8.68 19.95
N SER A 236 -4.14 9.84 20.02
CA SER A 236 -5.55 9.92 20.49
C SER A 236 -6.55 9.22 19.58
N ILE A 237 -6.24 9.11 18.29
CA ILE A 237 -7.06 8.42 17.27
C ILE A 237 -6.89 6.89 17.37
N SER A 238 -5.79 6.43 17.97
CA SER A 238 -5.44 5.01 18.06
C SER A 238 -6.20 4.32 19.18
N THR A 239 -6.69 3.09 18.95
CA THR A 239 -7.31 2.29 20.03
C THR A 239 -6.26 1.81 21.04
N ARG A 240 -5.02 1.59 20.57
CA ARG A 240 -3.85 1.27 21.38
C ARG A 240 -2.58 1.66 20.62
N VAL A 241 -1.52 2.04 21.33
CA VAL A 241 -0.20 2.28 20.74
C VAL A 241 0.85 1.48 21.50
N PHE A 242 1.70 0.74 20.80
CA PHE A 242 2.90 0.15 21.35
C PHE A 242 4.11 1.03 21.00
N VAL A 243 4.94 1.35 22.00
CA VAL A 243 6.21 2.04 21.80
C VAL A 243 7.33 1.22 22.41
N VAL A 244 8.31 0.81 21.59
CA VAL A 244 9.49 0.06 22.04
C VAL A 244 10.72 0.97 21.98
N VAL A 245 11.39 1.18 23.12
CA VAL A 245 12.60 2.01 23.22
C VAL A 245 13.76 1.12 23.65
N ASP A 246 14.66 0.80 22.72
CA ASP A 246 15.84 0.00 23.00
C ASP A 246 17.01 0.87 23.47
N ALA A 247 17.74 0.38 24.48
CA ALA A 247 18.98 0.91 25.02
C ALA A 247 18.90 2.37 25.48
N ILE A 248 17.87 2.74 26.26
CA ILE A 248 17.65 4.12 26.72
C ILE A 248 18.82 4.70 27.54
N ASP A 249 19.71 3.86 28.10
CA ASP A 249 20.95 4.30 28.73
C ASP A 249 21.96 4.90 27.75
N GLU A 250 21.88 4.56 26.47
CA GLU A 250 22.76 5.07 25.40
C GLU A 250 22.27 6.41 24.82
N CYS A 251 21.05 6.83 25.18
CA CYS A 251 20.60 8.21 25.00
C CYS A 251 21.41 9.15 25.92
N GLN A 252 21.93 10.23 25.35
CA GLN A 252 22.67 11.24 26.11
C GLN A 252 21.75 11.93 27.13
N GLU A 253 22.26 12.18 28.34
CA GLU A 253 21.58 12.99 29.38
C GLU A 253 21.98 14.48 29.28
N SER A 254 22.69 14.88 28.21
CA SER A 254 22.95 16.29 27.91
C SER A 254 21.63 17.07 27.87
N ASP A 255 21.63 18.23 28.52
CA ASP A 255 20.46 19.11 28.70
C ASP A 255 19.19 18.41 29.22
N GLY A 256 19.33 17.27 29.91
CA GLY A 256 18.22 16.46 30.40
C GLY A 256 17.40 15.79 29.29
N CYS A 257 17.99 15.53 28.12
CA CYS A 257 17.30 15.00 26.94
C CYS A 257 16.53 13.71 27.25
N ARG A 258 17.21 12.68 27.76
CA ARG A 258 16.61 11.40 28.16
C ARG A 258 15.47 11.59 29.16
N ASN A 259 15.68 12.40 30.21
CA ASN A 259 14.64 12.68 31.19
C ASN A 259 13.39 13.36 30.59
N LYS A 260 13.58 14.36 29.72
CA LYS A 260 12.48 15.06 29.02
C LYS A 260 11.72 14.12 28.09
N PHE A 261 12.42 13.28 27.34
CA PHE A 261 11.81 12.30 26.44
C PHE A 261 10.98 11.26 27.21
N LEU A 262 11.52 10.71 28.30
CA LEU A 262 10.76 9.80 29.17
C LEU A 262 9.53 10.46 29.78
N SER A 263 9.64 11.72 30.22
CA SER A 263 8.49 12.45 30.75
C SER A 263 7.39 12.68 29.70
N GLU A 264 7.74 13.00 28.44
CA GLU A 264 6.74 13.11 27.36
C GLU A 264 6.03 11.77 27.10
N LEU A 265 6.77 10.65 27.12
CA LEU A 265 6.19 9.30 26.98
C LEU A 265 5.25 8.95 28.14
N PHE A 266 5.61 9.27 29.38
CA PHE A 266 4.76 9.03 30.54
C PHE A 266 3.53 9.95 30.57
N ASP A 267 3.67 11.22 30.20
CA ASP A 267 2.54 12.17 30.06
C ASP A 267 1.55 11.69 28.99
N ALA A 268 2.07 11.12 27.89
CA ALA A 268 1.24 10.50 26.86
C ALA A 268 0.57 9.21 27.37
N GLN A 269 1.29 8.34 28.09
CA GLN A 269 0.75 7.11 28.68
C GLN A 269 -0.33 7.38 29.74
N ALA A 270 -0.21 8.48 30.50
CA ALA A 270 -1.22 8.89 31.48
C ALA A 270 -2.55 9.34 30.85
N ARG A 271 -2.53 9.72 29.56
CA ARG A 271 -3.70 10.24 28.82
C ARG A 271 -4.26 9.26 27.79
N TYR A 272 -3.43 8.37 27.25
CA TYR A 272 -3.76 7.48 26.14
C TYR A 272 -3.32 6.04 26.40
N ARG A 273 -3.85 5.09 25.61
CA ARG A 273 -3.61 3.64 25.77
C ARG A 273 -2.24 3.23 25.20
N ILE A 274 -1.17 3.71 25.82
CA ILE A 274 0.21 3.45 25.39
C ILE A 274 0.84 2.32 26.20
N ASN A 275 1.28 1.30 25.50
CA ASN A 275 2.11 0.22 26.03
C ASN A 275 3.57 0.52 25.73
N LEU A 276 4.37 0.77 26.78
CA LEU A 276 5.80 1.05 26.67
C LEU A 276 6.60 -0.22 26.95
N LEU A 277 7.54 -0.59 26.08
CA LEU A 277 8.64 -1.49 26.43
C LEU A 277 9.94 -0.70 26.37
N VAL A 278 10.73 -0.72 27.44
CA VAL A 278 11.99 0.02 27.51
C VAL A 278 13.12 -0.89 27.95
N THR A 279 14.17 -1.05 27.13
CA THR A 279 15.37 -1.82 27.52
C THR A 279 16.47 -0.90 28.04
N SER A 280 17.22 -1.35 29.05
CA SER A 280 18.36 -0.56 29.56
C SER A 280 19.45 -1.38 30.27
N ARG A 281 20.54 -0.74 30.67
CA ARG A 281 21.44 -1.23 31.73
C ARG A 281 20.85 -0.94 33.11
N PHE A 282 21.41 -1.58 34.14
CA PHE A 282 21.13 -1.29 35.55
C PHE A 282 21.77 0.04 35.99
N ILE A 283 21.27 1.16 35.47
CA ILE A 283 21.65 2.51 35.91
C ILE A 283 20.62 2.98 36.94
N PRO A 284 21.01 3.31 38.19
CA PRO A 284 20.07 3.67 39.26
C PRO A 284 19.04 4.73 38.85
N ASP A 285 19.49 5.83 38.25
CA ASP A 285 18.63 6.93 37.81
C ASP A 285 17.57 6.51 36.78
N ILE A 286 17.85 5.49 35.96
CA ILE A 286 16.91 4.96 34.97
C ILE A 286 15.96 3.96 35.64
N VAL A 287 16.51 3.03 36.42
CA VAL A 287 15.72 2.04 37.18
C VAL A 287 14.70 2.73 38.08
N ASP A 288 15.08 3.85 38.71
CA ASP A 288 14.19 4.62 39.58
C ASP A 288 12.97 5.21 38.85
N ARG A 289 13.16 5.67 37.59
CA ARG A 289 12.06 6.15 36.72
C ARG A 289 11.06 5.06 36.34
N PHE A 290 11.44 3.78 36.47
CA PHE A 290 10.61 2.62 36.15
C PHE A 290 10.24 1.78 37.38
N ARG A 291 10.40 2.31 38.60
CA ARG A 291 10.17 1.59 39.86
C ARG A 291 8.78 0.92 39.98
N ASP A 292 7.75 1.57 39.44
CA ASP A 292 6.36 1.08 39.47
C ASP A 292 5.98 0.24 38.23
N ALA A 293 6.92 0.00 37.30
CA ALA A 293 6.70 -0.79 36.09
C ALA A 293 6.95 -2.29 36.34
N VAL A 294 6.29 -3.14 35.52
CA VAL A 294 6.63 -4.56 35.46
C VAL A 294 8.06 -4.66 34.93
N THR A 295 8.92 -5.42 35.61
CA THR A 295 10.34 -5.53 35.26
C THR A 295 10.70 -6.95 34.89
N LEU A 296 11.28 -7.15 33.70
CA LEU A 296 11.76 -8.44 33.21
C LEU A 296 13.26 -8.36 32.89
N GLU A 297 14.10 -9.03 33.68
CA GLU A 297 15.55 -8.96 33.47
C GLU A 297 15.98 -9.71 32.19
N ILE A 298 16.66 -8.99 31.29
CA ILE A 298 17.30 -9.57 30.12
C ILE A 298 18.62 -10.22 30.51
N ARG A 299 18.62 -11.56 30.46
CA ARG A 299 19.79 -12.43 30.65
C ARG A 299 20.06 -13.21 29.37
N ALA A 300 21.34 -13.46 29.10
CA ALA A 300 21.74 -14.43 28.09
C ALA A 300 21.60 -15.84 28.69
N SER A 301 20.59 -16.60 28.25
CA SER A 301 20.46 -18.02 28.62
C SER A 301 21.55 -18.85 27.94
N SER A 302 21.98 -19.93 28.59
CA SER A 302 23.02 -20.80 28.03
C SER A 302 22.58 -21.41 26.70
N GLU A 303 21.30 -21.72 26.57
CA GLU A 303 20.68 -22.31 25.39
C GLU A 303 20.60 -21.32 24.21
N ASP A 304 20.29 -20.04 24.46
CA ASP A 304 20.28 -19.03 23.38
C ASP A 304 21.70 -18.68 22.94
N VAL A 305 22.67 -18.67 23.86
CA VAL A 305 24.09 -18.51 23.55
C VAL A 305 24.62 -19.70 22.75
N GLU A 306 24.27 -20.93 23.12
CA GLU A 306 24.64 -22.15 22.39
C GLU A 306 24.07 -22.14 20.97
N ARG A 307 22.75 -21.96 20.80
CA ARG A 307 22.14 -21.84 19.46
C ARG A 307 22.77 -20.72 18.63
N TYR A 308 23.04 -19.56 19.23
CA TYR A 308 23.69 -18.45 18.53
C TYR A 308 25.10 -18.82 18.07
N ILE A 309 25.90 -19.48 18.90
CA ILE A 309 27.23 -19.98 18.53
C ILE A 309 27.12 -21.01 17.41
N GLU A 310 26.23 -22.00 17.54
CA GLU A 310 26.01 -23.06 16.54
C GLU A 310 25.70 -22.48 15.16
N GLY A 311 24.71 -21.58 15.07
CA GLY A 311 24.34 -20.92 13.81
C GLY A 311 25.40 -19.97 13.24
N HIS A 312 26.44 -19.65 14.00
CA HIS A 312 27.56 -18.81 13.58
C HIS A 312 28.90 -19.56 13.45
N LEU A 313 28.96 -20.87 13.75
CA LEU A 313 30.20 -21.67 13.70
C LEU A 313 30.92 -21.59 12.35
N ASP A 314 30.17 -21.61 11.24
CA ASP A 314 30.71 -21.51 9.89
C ASP A 314 31.32 -20.13 9.57
N ARG A 315 30.94 -19.09 10.34
CA ARG A 315 31.46 -17.72 10.23
C ARG A 315 32.59 -17.45 11.24
N LEU A 316 32.80 -18.32 12.23
CA LEU A 316 33.88 -18.19 13.20
C LEU A 316 35.22 -18.59 12.58
N ARG A 317 36.30 -17.87 12.96
CA ARG A 317 37.64 -18.12 12.41
C ARG A 317 38.10 -19.57 12.71
N PRO A 318 38.86 -20.24 11.84
CA PRO A 318 39.18 -21.67 11.98
C PRO A 318 39.91 -22.11 13.27
N PHE A 319 40.44 -21.18 14.07
CA PHE A 319 41.00 -21.49 15.38
C PHE A 319 39.95 -21.60 16.49
N VAL A 320 38.76 -21.03 16.31
CA VAL A 320 37.63 -21.14 17.26
C VAL A 320 36.92 -22.48 17.07
N GLN A 321 36.71 -22.89 15.80
CA GLN A 321 36.16 -24.19 15.41
C GLN A 321 36.98 -25.39 15.92
N LYS A 322 38.23 -25.19 16.34
CA LYS A 322 39.16 -26.23 16.81
C LYS A 322 39.23 -26.41 18.33
N LYS A 323 38.42 -25.67 19.12
CA LYS A 323 38.26 -25.94 20.55
C LYS A 323 37.01 -26.78 20.81
N PRO A 324 37.09 -27.86 21.59
CA PRO A 324 35.89 -28.59 22.02
C PRO A 324 35.02 -27.71 22.92
N PRO A 325 33.72 -28.05 23.09
CA PRO A 325 32.81 -27.26 23.92
C PRO A 325 33.34 -27.09 25.35
N ILE A 326 33.18 -25.89 25.91
CA ILE A 326 33.51 -25.63 27.31
C ILE A 326 32.43 -26.28 28.16
N THR A 327 32.61 -27.56 28.51
CA THR A 327 31.68 -28.28 29.39
C THR A 327 31.64 -27.61 30.77
N ALA A 328 30.47 -27.59 31.40
CA ALA A 328 30.18 -26.84 32.62
C ALA A 328 30.81 -27.43 33.92
N ARG A 329 32.09 -27.85 33.88
CA ARG A 329 32.80 -28.46 35.02
C ARG A 329 33.99 -27.67 35.59
N ASP A 330 34.47 -26.63 34.90
CA ASP A 330 35.66 -25.87 35.34
C ASP A 330 35.35 -24.66 36.26
N HIS A 331 34.12 -24.51 36.74
CA HIS A 331 33.71 -23.40 37.63
C HIS A 331 34.25 -23.49 39.07
N ASN A 332 35.15 -24.41 39.38
CA ASN A 332 35.69 -24.56 40.74
C ASN A 332 37.17 -24.96 40.78
N ARG A 333 38.06 -24.03 40.37
CA ARG A 333 39.49 -24.03 40.77
C ARG A 333 40.10 -22.62 40.75
N HIS A 334 40.40 -22.13 41.95
CA HIS A 334 41.35 -21.06 42.29
C HIS A 334 41.22 -19.71 41.58
N ILE A 335 40.49 -18.80 42.24
CA ILE A 335 40.90 -17.39 42.34
C ILE A 335 41.54 -17.20 43.72
N GLN A 336 42.86 -17.33 43.79
CA GLN A 336 43.69 -16.70 44.82
C GLN A 336 44.48 -15.60 44.13
N PHE A 337 44.02 -14.35 44.25
CA PHE A 337 44.84 -13.20 43.91
C PHE A 337 45.83 -12.92 45.05
N ARG A 338 47.03 -12.49 44.66
CA ARG A 338 48.07 -11.93 45.51
C ARG A 338 48.40 -10.54 44.98
#